data_AF-A0A395IWH4-F1
#
_entry.id   AF-A0A395IWH4-F1
#
_cell.length_a   1.000
_cell.length_b   1.000
_cell.length_c   1.000
_cell.angle_alpha   90.00
_cell.angle_beta   90.00
_cell.angle_gamma   90.00
#
_symmetry.space_group_name_H-M   'P 1'
#
loop_
_entity.id
_entity.type
_entity.pdbx_description
1 polymer ?
#
loop_
_entity_poly.entity_id
_entity_poly.type
_entity_poly.pdbx_seq_one_letter_code
_entity_poly.pdbx_strand_id
1 'polypeptide(L)'
;MRLHGGVKGWGKRFWQGPKLVGKREIPGVEGLEGGESVEFRLRDEDGEEGYPGTLDVSVVYTTGKQKLGGKEIRVLGIEYEVKLVDDGKGVEETVVNVTKSFFTLGPEEPNVDDCFIVDAKSESTPLDTRSSSLTTLVKASHPETGIHLEVLSTEPAFQFYTGKYIDVPAVEGLEARGARSGFCVEPSRYVNAN
;
A
#
# COMPACT_ATOMS: atom_id res chain seq x y z
N MET A 1 -3.76 18.75 -11.48
CA MET A 1 -3.53 17.69 -10.48
C MET A 1 -4.06 16.39 -11.04
N ARG A 2 -3.21 15.39 -11.27
CA ARG A 2 -3.64 14.02 -11.62
C ARG A 2 -3.57 13.20 -10.33
N LEU A 3 -4.72 12.94 -9.71
CA LEU A 3 -4.80 12.08 -8.53
C LEU A 3 -4.75 10.61 -8.97
N HIS A 4 -4.08 9.76 -8.19
CA HIS A 4 -4.03 8.30 -8.38
C HIS A 4 -3.65 7.83 -9.79
N GLY A 5 -2.68 8.49 -10.44
CA GLY A 5 -2.19 8.11 -11.77
C GLY A 5 -3.09 8.52 -12.93
N GLY A 6 -4.04 9.44 -12.72
CA GLY A 6 -4.85 10.01 -13.79
C GLY A 6 -6.29 9.48 -13.87
N VAL A 7 -7.00 9.83 -14.94
CA VAL A 7 -8.42 9.53 -15.13
C VAL A 7 -8.63 8.02 -15.23
N LYS A 8 -7.76 7.32 -15.95
CA LYS A 8 -7.73 5.85 -16.09
C LYS A 8 -6.46 5.23 -15.49
N GLY A 9 -6.06 5.70 -14.29
CA GLY A 9 -4.95 5.09 -13.54
C GLY A 9 -5.12 3.58 -13.32
N TRP A 10 -4.04 2.90 -12.92
CA TRP A 10 -3.95 1.42 -12.94
C TRP A 10 -5.05 0.69 -12.18
N GLY A 11 -5.67 1.29 -11.16
CA GLY A 11 -6.81 0.73 -10.44
C GLY A 11 -8.09 0.55 -11.29
N LYS A 12 -8.13 1.13 -12.50
CA LYS A 12 -9.25 1.00 -13.47
C LYS A 12 -8.87 0.19 -14.70
N ARG A 13 -7.65 -0.37 -14.75
CA ARG A 13 -7.13 -1.13 -15.89
C ARG A 13 -7.38 -2.62 -15.68
N PHE A 14 -7.48 -3.36 -16.78
CA PHE A 14 -7.43 -4.81 -16.75
C PHE A 14 -5.98 -5.28 -16.63
N TRP A 15 -5.71 -6.08 -15.61
CA TRP A 15 -4.41 -6.72 -15.37
C TRP A 15 -4.41 -8.13 -15.96
N GLN A 16 -3.26 -8.56 -16.45
CA GLN A 16 -3.01 -9.96 -16.79
C GLN A 16 -2.88 -10.77 -15.49
N GLY A 17 -3.60 -11.89 -15.38
CA GLY A 17 -3.63 -12.72 -14.18
C GLY A 17 -5.07 -12.97 -13.68
N PRO A 18 -5.24 -13.50 -12.46
CA PRO A 18 -4.17 -13.95 -11.56
C PRO A 18 -3.42 -15.18 -12.12
N LYS A 19 -2.08 -15.18 -11.99
CA LYS A 19 -1.25 -16.36 -12.25
C LYS A 19 -0.74 -16.93 -10.94
N LEU A 20 -0.92 -18.23 -10.72
CA LEU A 20 -0.30 -18.91 -9.58
C LEU A 20 1.22 -18.90 -9.73
N VAL A 21 1.93 -18.39 -8.72
CA VAL A 21 3.40 -18.32 -8.67
C VAL A 21 3.99 -19.19 -7.56
N GLY A 22 3.22 -20.16 -7.09
CA GLY A 22 3.64 -21.13 -6.09
C GLY A 22 3.62 -20.54 -4.67
N LYS A 23 4.41 -21.16 -3.80
CA LYS A 23 4.60 -20.69 -2.42
C LYS A 23 5.76 -19.71 -2.34
N ARG A 24 5.55 -18.58 -1.68
CA ARG A 24 6.59 -17.58 -1.41
C ARG A 24 6.67 -17.30 0.08
N GLU A 25 7.86 -16.94 0.52
CA GLU A 25 8.08 -16.33 1.83
C GLU A 25 7.79 -14.81 1.75
N ILE A 26 7.53 -14.19 2.90
CA ILE A 26 7.44 -12.74 3.02
C ILE A 26 8.67 -12.29 3.82
N PRO A 27 9.59 -11.51 3.24
CA PRO A 27 10.76 -11.00 3.96
C PRO A 27 10.35 -10.32 5.28
N GLY A 28 11.02 -10.67 6.37
CA GLY A 28 10.71 -10.16 7.71
C GLY A 28 9.54 -10.84 8.43
N VAL A 29 8.88 -11.83 7.81
CA VAL A 29 7.84 -12.66 8.46
C VAL A 29 8.35 -14.08 8.65
N GLU A 30 8.79 -14.39 9.86
CA GLU A 30 9.31 -15.72 10.22
C GLU A 30 8.19 -16.73 10.50
N GLY A 31 8.36 -17.99 10.08
CA GLY A 31 7.43 -19.07 10.40
C GLY A 31 6.06 -18.94 9.72
N LEU A 32 6.01 -18.38 8.51
CA LEU A 32 4.79 -18.32 7.71
C LEU A 32 4.35 -19.72 7.28
N GLU A 33 3.18 -20.14 7.75
CA GLU A 33 2.48 -21.34 7.29
C GLU A 33 1.57 -20.97 6.10
N GLY A 34 1.65 -21.73 4.99
CA GLY A 34 0.95 -21.42 3.73
C GLY A 34 1.90 -20.82 2.71
N GLY A 35 1.64 -19.57 2.30
CA GLY A 35 2.48 -18.81 1.37
C GLY A 35 1.99 -18.89 -0.08
N GLU A 36 0.78 -19.38 -0.34
CA GLU A 36 0.21 -19.41 -1.69
C GLU A 36 0.16 -18.00 -2.29
N SER A 37 0.73 -17.86 -3.49
CA SER A 37 0.89 -16.57 -4.13
C SER A 37 0.29 -16.49 -5.52
N VAL A 38 -0.25 -15.31 -5.84
CA VAL A 38 -0.74 -14.96 -7.18
C VAL A 38 -0.07 -13.69 -7.67
N GLU A 39 0.27 -13.66 -8.96
CA GLU A 39 0.86 -12.52 -9.64
C GLU A 39 -0.15 -11.90 -10.61
N PHE A 40 -0.17 -10.57 -10.64
CA PHE A 40 -0.82 -9.75 -11.65
C PHE A 40 0.24 -8.94 -12.39
N ARG A 41 0.05 -8.72 -13.69
CA ARG A 41 0.93 -7.89 -14.52
C ARG A 41 0.16 -6.87 -15.33
N LEU A 42 0.76 -5.71 -15.53
CA LEU A 42 0.25 -4.64 -16.38
C LEU A 42 1.45 -4.05 -17.15
N ARG A 43 1.27 -3.82 -18.44
CA ARG A 43 2.17 -2.99 -19.22
C ARG A 43 1.50 -1.64 -19.44
N ASP A 44 2.20 -0.58 -19.06
CA ASP A 44 1.79 0.81 -19.22
C ASP A 44 2.69 1.45 -20.28
N GLU A 45 2.13 1.74 -21.45
CA GLU A 45 2.91 2.20 -22.61
C GLU A 45 3.27 3.69 -22.48
N ASP A 46 4.35 4.11 -23.16
CA ASP A 46 4.78 5.51 -23.19
C ASP A 46 3.63 6.47 -23.58
N GLY A 47 3.45 7.51 -22.78
CA GLY A 47 2.42 8.53 -22.96
C GLY A 47 1.05 8.18 -22.37
N GLU A 48 0.85 6.99 -21.79
CA GLU A 48 -0.39 6.62 -21.09
C GLU A 48 -0.66 7.56 -19.92
N GLU A 49 -1.92 8.02 -19.83
CA GLU A 49 -2.33 9.11 -18.94
C GLU A 49 -1.40 10.34 -18.98
N GLY A 50 -0.60 10.51 -20.04
CA GLY A 50 0.38 11.58 -20.25
C GLY A 50 1.68 11.47 -19.43
N TYR A 51 2.05 10.28 -18.98
CA TYR A 51 3.35 10.01 -18.33
C TYR A 51 4.35 9.45 -19.35
N PRO A 52 5.62 9.91 -19.36
CA PRO A 52 6.63 9.39 -20.26
C PRO A 52 7.16 8.03 -19.80
N GLY A 53 7.63 7.24 -20.76
CA GLY A 53 8.29 5.96 -20.54
C GLY A 53 7.31 4.80 -20.50
N THR A 54 7.80 3.63 -20.90
CA THR A 54 7.03 2.38 -20.81
C THR A 54 7.39 1.64 -19.54
N LEU A 55 6.37 1.19 -18.81
CA LEU A 55 6.52 0.46 -17.55
C LEU A 55 5.97 -0.96 -17.69
N ASP A 56 6.77 -1.93 -17.26
CA ASP A 56 6.27 -3.27 -16.92
C ASP A 56 6.07 -3.34 -15.41
N VAL A 57 4.80 -3.49 -15.01
CA VAL A 57 4.37 -3.52 -13.61
C VAL A 57 3.93 -4.93 -13.25
N SER A 58 4.33 -5.39 -12.07
CA SER A 58 3.81 -6.61 -11.46
C SER A 58 3.47 -6.42 -9.99
N VAL A 59 2.42 -7.11 -9.55
CA VAL A 59 1.99 -7.15 -8.15
C VAL A 59 1.85 -8.61 -7.75
N VAL A 60 2.53 -9.02 -6.68
CA VAL A 60 2.40 -10.36 -6.10
C VAL A 60 1.71 -10.27 -4.76
N TYR A 61 0.62 -11.01 -4.61
CA TYR A 61 -0.05 -11.23 -3.34
C TYR A 61 0.34 -12.58 -2.78
N THR A 62 0.73 -12.63 -1.52
CA THR A 62 1.08 -13.85 -0.78
C THR A 62 0.23 -13.93 0.47
N THR A 63 -0.46 -15.03 0.70
CA THR A 63 -1.25 -15.21 1.93
C THR A 63 -0.71 -16.35 2.77
N GLY A 64 -0.85 -16.23 4.09
CA GLY A 64 -0.50 -17.29 5.01
C GLY A 64 -0.97 -17.01 6.42
N LYS A 65 -0.50 -17.84 7.34
CA LYS A 65 -0.74 -17.75 8.77
C LYS A 65 0.59 -17.71 9.50
N GLN A 66 0.61 -17.05 10.64
CA GLN A 66 1.79 -17.01 11.51
C GLN A 66 1.34 -17.17 12.97
N LYS A 67 2.21 -17.72 13.82
CA LYS A 67 2.00 -17.67 15.27
C LYS A 67 2.79 -16.52 15.87
N LEU A 68 2.10 -15.58 16.49
CA LEU A 68 2.71 -14.46 17.20
C LEU A 68 2.15 -14.40 18.63
N GLY A 69 3.03 -14.45 19.63
CA GLY A 69 2.61 -14.43 21.05
C GLY A 69 1.65 -15.56 21.43
N GLY A 70 1.79 -16.74 20.80
CA GLY A 70 0.92 -17.90 21.02
C GLY A 70 -0.44 -17.84 20.31
N LYS A 71 -0.73 -16.76 19.55
CA LYS A 71 -1.96 -16.63 18.76
C LYS A 71 -1.68 -16.84 17.27
N GLU A 72 -2.60 -17.48 16.58
CA GLU A 72 -2.59 -17.54 15.11
C GLU A 72 -3.08 -16.19 14.55
N ILE A 73 -2.33 -15.63 13.60
CA ILE A 73 -2.69 -14.44 12.84
C ILE A 73 -2.71 -14.77 11.35
N ARG A 74 -3.53 -14.05 10.58
CA ARG A 74 -3.53 -14.11 9.11
C ARG A 74 -2.61 -13.02 8.57
N VAL A 75 -1.81 -13.38 7.58
CA VAL A 75 -0.84 -12.48 6.94
C VAL A 75 -1.19 -12.35 5.46
N LEU A 76 -1.16 -11.12 4.96
CA LEU A 76 -1.21 -10.79 3.55
C LEU A 76 0.04 -9.96 3.22
N GLY A 77 0.94 -10.54 2.43
CA GLY A 77 2.05 -9.83 1.81
C GLY A 77 1.65 -9.30 0.45
N ILE A 78 2.09 -8.08 0.14
CA ILE A 78 1.91 -7.44 -1.16
C ILE A 78 3.28 -6.94 -1.61
N GLU A 79 3.76 -7.44 -2.73
CA GLU A 79 5.03 -7.02 -3.33
C GLU A 79 4.74 -6.33 -4.67
N TYR A 80 5.19 -5.09 -4.81
CA TYR A 80 5.12 -4.34 -6.06
C TYR A 80 6.50 -4.35 -6.73
N GLU A 81 6.52 -4.54 -8.04
CA GLU A 81 7.70 -4.33 -8.86
C GLU A 81 7.30 -3.53 -10.10
N VAL A 82 7.98 -2.40 -10.32
CA VAL A 82 7.83 -1.55 -11.49
C VAL A 82 9.19 -1.48 -12.18
N LYS A 83 9.24 -1.82 -13.46
CA LYS A 83 10.44 -1.75 -14.28
C LYS A 83 10.25 -0.72 -15.38
N LEU A 84 11.11 0.31 -15.37
CA LEU A 84 11.30 1.17 -16.53
C LEU A 84 11.92 0.34 -17.66
N VAL A 85 11.30 0.43 -18.84
CA VAL A 85 11.93 0.01 -20.08
C VAL A 85 12.77 1.19 -20.55
N ASP A 86 14.11 1.05 -20.54
CA ASP A 86 15.10 2.11 -20.77
C ASP A 86 14.73 3.07 -21.91
N ASP A 87 14.52 4.35 -21.58
CA ASP A 87 14.15 5.44 -22.49
C ASP A 87 14.98 6.73 -22.31
N GLY A 88 15.97 6.73 -21.41
CA GLY A 88 17.06 7.72 -21.35
C GLY A 88 16.79 9.10 -20.73
N LYS A 89 15.86 9.27 -19.77
CA LYS A 89 15.59 10.59 -19.12
C LYS A 89 15.48 10.50 -17.58
N GLY A 90 16.16 11.37 -16.82
CA GLY A 90 16.20 11.37 -15.34
C GLY A 90 15.67 12.65 -14.67
N VAL A 91 15.44 12.64 -13.34
CA VAL A 91 14.86 13.74 -12.48
C VAL A 91 15.34 13.62 -10.98
N GLU A 92 15.27 14.68 -10.16
CA GLU A 92 15.72 14.77 -8.72
C GLU A 92 14.63 15.27 -7.70
N GLU A 93 14.84 15.07 -6.37
CA GLU A 93 13.87 15.24 -5.22
C GLU A 93 14.38 16.00 -3.93
N THR A 94 13.47 16.28 -2.95
CA THR A 94 13.73 16.91 -1.61
C THR A 94 12.81 16.42 -0.44
N VAL A 95 13.07 16.79 0.85
CA VAL A 95 12.63 16.07 2.11
C VAL A 95 11.80 16.89 3.14
N VAL A 96 10.92 16.23 3.95
CA VAL A 96 10.27 16.74 5.20
C VAL A 96 10.11 15.60 6.28
N ASN A 97 9.70 15.84 7.54
CA ASN A 97 9.66 14.85 8.68
C ASN A 97 8.48 15.11 9.67
N VAL A 98 7.81 14.08 10.25
CA VAL A 98 6.81 14.21 11.36
C VAL A 98 6.74 12.96 12.30
N THR A 99 6.28 13.14 13.56
CA THR A 99 6.35 12.26 14.75
C THR A 99 5.07 11.44 15.09
N LYS A 100 5.15 10.48 16.04
CA LYS A 100 4.07 9.54 16.47
C LYS A 100 3.00 10.15 17.41
N SER A 101 1.73 9.83 17.18
CA SER A 101 0.59 10.07 18.11
C SER A 101 -0.46 8.93 18.02
N PHE A 102 -1.23 8.71 19.10
CA PHE A 102 -2.36 7.76 19.13
C PHE A 102 -3.68 8.52 19.19
N PHE A 103 -4.70 8.08 18.45
CA PHE A 103 -6.05 8.63 18.51
C PHE A 103 -7.12 7.55 18.28
N THR A 104 -8.35 7.85 18.68
CA THR A 104 -9.52 6.98 18.43
C THR A 104 -10.23 7.48 17.18
N LEU A 105 -10.53 6.58 16.23
CA LEU A 105 -11.39 6.89 15.08
C LEU A 105 -12.85 6.95 15.53
N GLY A 106 -13.40 8.16 15.62
CA GLY A 106 -14.82 8.38 15.88
C GLY A 106 -15.62 8.60 14.59
N PRO A 107 -16.96 8.71 14.71
CA PRO A 107 -17.85 8.96 13.57
C PRO A 107 -17.71 10.38 12.98
N GLU A 108 -17.08 11.31 13.68
CA GLU A 108 -16.90 12.71 13.23
C GLU A 108 -15.42 13.10 13.12
N GLU A 109 -14.60 12.74 14.11
CA GLU A 109 -13.18 13.11 14.23
C GLU A 109 -12.33 11.91 14.70
N PRO A 110 -11.00 11.93 14.49
CA PRO A 110 -10.23 12.94 13.76
C PRO A 110 -10.34 12.77 12.25
N ASN A 111 -10.29 13.89 11.52
CA ASN A 111 -10.18 13.95 10.06
C ASN A 111 -8.72 14.03 9.62
N VAL A 112 -8.07 12.87 9.51
CA VAL A 112 -6.70 12.77 8.97
C VAL A 112 -6.75 12.45 7.49
N ASP A 113 -5.96 13.19 6.72
CA ASP A 113 -5.67 13.00 5.30
C ASP A 113 -4.25 13.47 5.02
N ASP A 114 -3.29 12.87 5.75
CA ASP A 114 -1.90 13.31 5.77
C ASP A 114 -0.95 12.19 5.34
N CYS A 115 0.19 12.59 4.78
CA CYS A 115 1.32 11.72 4.52
C CYS A 115 2.29 11.75 5.72
N PHE A 116 2.61 10.57 6.24
CA PHE A 116 3.50 10.38 7.37
C PHE A 116 4.83 9.82 6.88
N ILE A 117 5.93 10.40 7.36
CA ILE A 117 7.29 9.96 7.02
C ILE A 117 7.83 9.13 8.17
N VAL A 118 8.31 7.94 7.85
CA VAL A 118 8.74 6.92 8.81
C VAL A 118 10.26 6.87 8.94
N ASP A 119 10.97 7.08 7.82
CA ASP A 119 12.41 7.31 7.83
C ASP A 119 12.72 8.68 7.20
N ALA A 120 13.19 9.63 8.02
CA ALA A 120 13.50 10.98 7.59
C ALA A 120 14.82 11.09 6.79
N LYS A 121 15.56 9.99 6.57
CA LYS A 121 16.79 9.97 5.79
C LYS A 121 16.52 9.61 4.32
N SER A 122 15.68 10.40 3.66
CA SER A 122 15.30 10.20 2.24
C SER A 122 16.50 10.03 1.31
N GLU A 123 17.62 10.72 1.55
CA GLU A 123 18.86 10.65 0.74
C GLU A 123 19.49 9.24 0.71
N SER A 124 19.03 8.31 1.56
CA SER A 124 19.55 6.95 1.70
C SER A 124 18.54 5.84 1.36
N THR A 125 17.30 6.19 0.99
CA THR A 125 16.29 5.17 0.67
C THR A 125 16.55 4.61 -0.74
N PRO A 126 16.82 3.30 -0.91
CA PRO A 126 17.05 2.73 -2.22
C PRO A 126 15.77 2.74 -3.09
N LEU A 127 15.95 2.78 -4.42
CA LEU A 127 14.86 2.63 -5.39
C LEU A 127 14.18 1.25 -5.29
N ASP A 128 14.87 0.22 -4.82
CA ASP A 128 14.24 -1.06 -4.48
C ASP A 128 14.30 -1.23 -2.96
N THR A 129 13.14 -1.11 -2.31
CA THR A 129 13.01 -1.24 -0.86
C THR A 129 12.67 -2.66 -0.43
N ARG A 130 12.48 -3.63 -1.34
CA ARG A 130 12.01 -4.98 -0.99
C ARG A 130 12.94 -5.73 -0.05
N SER A 131 14.23 -5.38 -0.06
CA SER A 131 15.25 -5.92 0.86
C SER A 131 15.37 -5.16 2.18
N SER A 132 14.68 -4.03 2.33
CA SER A 132 14.68 -3.24 3.57
C SER A 132 13.89 -3.94 4.67
N SER A 133 14.14 -3.57 5.92
CA SER A 133 13.41 -4.11 7.07
C SER A 133 11.95 -3.62 7.06
N LEU A 134 11.01 -4.55 7.31
CA LEU A 134 9.62 -4.19 7.56
C LEU A 134 9.50 -3.32 8.81
N THR A 135 8.91 -2.14 8.64
CA THR A 135 8.61 -1.21 9.73
C THR A 135 7.12 -1.11 9.93
N THR A 136 6.65 -1.19 11.18
CA THR A 136 5.24 -0.96 11.49
C THR A 136 4.86 0.49 11.28
N LEU A 137 3.92 0.73 10.37
CA LEU A 137 3.36 2.04 10.05
C LEU A 137 2.17 2.35 10.96
N VAL A 138 1.20 1.43 11.02
CA VAL A 138 -0.06 1.60 11.73
C VAL A 138 -0.38 0.34 12.54
N LYS A 139 -0.84 0.55 13.77
CA LYS A 139 -1.55 -0.46 14.56
C LYS A 139 -2.96 0.05 14.85
N ALA A 140 -3.97 -0.72 14.47
CA ALA A 140 -5.36 -0.42 14.72
C ALA A 140 -6.03 -1.58 15.46
N SER A 141 -6.98 -1.27 16.33
CA SER A 141 -7.77 -2.28 17.03
C SER A 141 -9.18 -1.78 17.26
N HIS A 142 -10.16 -2.69 17.20
CA HIS A 142 -11.54 -2.38 17.53
C HIS A 142 -11.94 -3.12 18.82
N PRO A 143 -12.32 -2.40 19.90
CA PRO A 143 -12.52 -3.01 21.21
C PRO A 143 -13.67 -4.01 21.23
N GLU A 144 -14.77 -3.74 20.51
CA GLU A 144 -15.96 -4.60 20.54
C GLU A 144 -15.81 -5.89 19.71
N THR A 145 -15.21 -5.81 18.52
CA THR A 145 -15.02 -6.97 17.65
C THR A 145 -13.75 -7.75 18.00
N GLY A 146 -12.83 -7.15 18.75
CA GLY A 146 -11.52 -7.73 19.08
C GLY A 146 -10.57 -7.83 17.88
N ILE A 147 -10.90 -7.18 16.75
CA ILE A 147 -10.05 -7.17 15.56
C ILE A 147 -8.82 -6.31 15.83
N HIS A 148 -7.65 -6.83 15.44
CA HIS A 148 -6.38 -6.11 15.42
C HIS A 148 -5.82 -6.12 14.00
N LEU A 149 -5.33 -4.98 13.54
CA LEU A 149 -4.66 -4.80 12.25
C LEU A 149 -3.30 -4.15 12.50
N GLU A 150 -2.24 -4.76 11.98
CA GLU A 150 -0.93 -4.13 11.87
C GLU A 150 -0.58 -3.99 10.40
N VAL A 151 -0.20 -2.78 9.98
CA VAL A 151 0.30 -2.50 8.63
C VAL A 151 1.79 -2.25 8.74
N LEU A 152 2.56 -3.05 8.03
CA LEU A 152 4.01 -2.93 7.94
C LEU A 152 4.40 -2.66 6.49
N SER A 153 5.47 -1.91 6.28
CA SER A 153 6.02 -1.67 4.95
C SER A 153 7.53 -1.49 5.00
N THR A 154 8.16 -1.69 3.85
CA THR A 154 9.54 -1.29 3.56
C THR A 154 9.64 0.14 3.03
N GLU A 155 8.51 0.77 2.69
CA GLU A 155 8.46 2.13 2.16
C GLU A 155 8.74 3.19 3.24
N PRO A 156 9.34 4.33 2.86
CA PRO A 156 9.78 5.35 3.81
C PRO A 156 8.64 6.24 4.33
N ALA A 157 7.46 6.20 3.70
CA ALA A 157 6.31 7.02 4.06
C ALA A 157 4.99 6.26 3.83
N PHE A 158 3.87 6.85 4.27
CA PHE A 158 2.53 6.38 3.96
C PHE A 158 1.48 7.48 4.06
N GLN A 159 0.49 7.45 3.17
CA GLN A 159 -0.74 8.23 3.35
C GLN A 159 -1.65 7.54 4.37
N PHE A 160 -2.20 8.30 5.31
CA PHE A 160 -3.29 7.84 6.17
C PHE A 160 -4.52 8.71 5.96
N TYR A 161 -5.59 8.08 5.49
CA TYR A 161 -6.85 8.75 5.19
C TYR A 161 -8.00 8.12 5.96
N THR A 162 -8.73 8.93 6.71
CA THR A 162 -9.82 8.50 7.61
C THR A 162 -11.17 8.30 6.93
N GLY A 163 -11.22 8.30 5.59
CA GLY A 163 -12.45 8.00 4.86
C GLY A 163 -13.49 9.12 4.85
N LYS A 164 -13.11 10.37 5.19
CA LYS A 164 -14.04 11.51 5.35
C LYS A 164 -15.02 11.70 4.19
N TYR A 165 -14.58 11.47 2.96
CA TYR A 165 -15.35 11.67 1.73
C TYR A 165 -15.85 10.35 1.11
N ILE A 166 -15.84 9.24 1.84
CA ILE A 166 -16.48 8.01 1.36
C ILE A 166 -17.98 8.29 1.17
N ASP A 167 -18.46 8.05 -0.04
CA ASP A 167 -19.87 8.15 -0.42
C ASP A 167 -20.18 7.06 -1.45
N VAL A 168 -20.27 5.83 -0.96
CA VAL A 168 -20.48 4.63 -1.76
C VAL A 168 -21.94 4.21 -1.61
N PRO A 169 -22.75 4.19 -2.68
CA PRO A 169 -24.14 3.75 -2.62
C PRO A 169 -24.23 2.26 -2.27
N ALA A 170 -25.43 1.81 -1.89
CA ALA A 170 -25.70 0.40 -1.69
C ALA A 170 -25.50 -0.38 -3.01
N VAL A 171 -24.86 -1.55 -2.94
CA VAL A 171 -24.57 -2.41 -4.10
C VAL A 171 -24.78 -3.87 -3.70
N GLU A 172 -25.52 -4.62 -4.51
CA GLU A 172 -25.65 -6.09 -4.44
C GLU A 172 -25.72 -6.69 -3.02
N GLY A 173 -26.72 -6.29 -2.24
CA GLY A 173 -26.94 -6.83 -0.88
C GLY A 173 -26.04 -6.24 0.20
N LEU A 174 -25.19 -5.28 -0.14
CA LEU A 174 -24.39 -4.50 0.80
C LEU A 174 -25.01 -3.12 0.98
N GLU A 175 -25.10 -2.69 2.24
CA GLU A 175 -25.61 -1.36 2.60
C GLU A 175 -24.69 -0.25 2.06
N ALA A 176 -25.26 0.94 1.93
CA ALA A 176 -24.51 2.14 1.59
C ALA A 176 -23.45 2.42 2.65
N ARG A 177 -22.32 2.97 2.22
CA ARG A 177 -21.20 3.33 3.06
C ARG A 177 -20.95 4.82 2.94
N GLY A 178 -21.27 5.54 4.00
CA GLY A 178 -21.05 6.98 4.09
C GLY A 178 -19.65 7.32 4.61
N ALA A 179 -19.46 8.60 4.88
CA ALA A 179 -18.22 9.14 5.40
C ALA A 179 -17.70 8.32 6.59
N ARG A 180 -16.39 8.03 6.58
CA ARG A 180 -15.65 7.38 7.66
C ARG A 180 -16.08 5.94 7.94
N SER A 181 -16.71 5.26 6.98
CA SER A 181 -17.00 3.82 7.05
C SER A 181 -15.76 2.93 6.87
N GLY A 182 -14.56 3.52 6.83
CA GLY A 182 -13.28 2.86 6.62
C GLY A 182 -12.13 3.86 6.64
N PHE A 183 -10.90 3.36 6.64
CA PHE A 183 -9.69 4.17 6.52
C PHE A 183 -8.71 3.50 5.56
N CYS A 184 -7.80 4.29 4.99
CA CYS A 184 -6.71 3.82 4.15
C CYS A 184 -5.37 3.97 4.88
N VAL A 185 -4.49 3.00 4.68
CA VAL A 185 -3.06 3.10 4.96
C VAL A 185 -2.37 2.77 3.66
N GLU A 186 -1.71 3.75 3.04
CA GLU A 186 -1.13 3.60 1.71
C GLU A 186 0.38 3.82 1.81
N PRO A 187 1.16 2.75 2.07
CA PRO A 187 2.62 2.85 2.04
C PRO A 187 3.08 3.36 0.68
N SER A 188 3.92 4.38 0.69
CA SER A 188 4.34 5.08 -0.51
C SER A 188 5.69 5.73 -0.30
N ARG A 189 6.20 6.32 -1.39
CA ARG A 189 7.24 7.33 -1.30
C ARG A 189 6.65 8.69 -1.01
N TYR A 190 7.54 9.65 -0.80
CA TYR A 190 7.17 11.05 -0.61
C TYR A 190 6.22 11.51 -1.73
N VAL A 191 5.22 12.32 -1.39
CA VAL A 191 4.34 12.91 -2.41
C VAL A 191 5.17 13.94 -3.19
N ASN A 192 5.24 13.78 -4.51
CA ASN A 192 6.22 14.39 -5.43
C ASN A 192 7.61 13.74 -5.42
N ALA A 193 7.70 12.45 -5.06
CA ALA A 193 8.85 11.62 -5.37
C ALA A 193 8.97 11.43 -6.90
N ASN A 194 10.14 11.70 -7.46
CA ASN A 194 10.58 11.43 -8.83
C ASN A 194 11.65 10.34 -8.84
#